data_AF-A0A8T6VTP3-F1
#
_entry.id   AF-A0A8T6VTP3-F1
#
_cell.length_a   1.000
_cell.length_b   1.000
_cell.length_c   1.000
_cell.angle_alpha   90.00
_cell.angle_beta   90.00
_cell.angle_gamma   90.00
#
_symmetry.space_group_name_H-M   'P 1'
#
loop_
_entity.id
_entity.type
_entity.pdbx_description
1 polymer ?
#
loop_
_entity_poly.entity_id
_entity_poly.type
_entity_poly.pdbx_seq_one_letter_code
_entity_poly.pdbx_strand_id
1 'polypeptide(L)'
;GARLVILLGRHDKRMEIATTIGADRAMKYDQGAEEMLSDITSGRGFDVVLEMAGTTDAVKLALKWTRIGGRMSAFGIHGKPFV
;
A
#
# COMPACT_ATOMS: atom_id res chain seq x y z
N GLY A 1 -16.57 0.77 8.16
CA GLY A 1 -15.11 0.79 8.36
C GLY A 1 -14.45 -0.22 7.44
N ALA A 2 -13.12 -0.24 7.36
CA ALA A 2 -12.40 -1.29 6.65
C ALA A 2 -12.26 -2.53 7.55
N ARG A 3 -12.34 -3.74 6.98
CA ARG A 3 -12.11 -5.00 7.71
C ARG A 3 -10.62 -5.24 7.98
N LEU A 4 -9.76 -4.75 7.10
CA LEU A 4 -8.32 -4.93 7.12
C LEU A 4 -7.65 -3.67 6.59
N VAL A 5 -6.77 -3.08 7.40
CA VAL A 5 -5.97 -1.89 7.09
C VAL A 5 -4.50 -2.25 7.20
N ILE A 6 -3.79 -2.15 6.08
CA ILE A 6 -2.36 -2.46 6.01
C ILE A 6 -1.61 -1.22 5.57
N LEU A 7 -0.56 -0.87 6.32
CA LEU A 7 0.42 0.12 5.89
C LEU A 7 1.65 -0.58 5.31
N LEU A 8 2.02 -0.19 4.09
CA LEU A 8 3.33 -0.51 3.52
C LEU A 8 4.22 0.74 3.58
N GLY A 9 5.42 0.62 4.16
CA GLY A 9 6.34 1.74 4.30
C GLY A 9 7.80 1.34 4.37
N ARG A 10 8.69 2.31 4.60
CA ARG A 10 10.14 2.06 4.74
C ARG A 10 10.71 2.43 6.12
N HIS A 11 9.97 3.24 6.89
CA HIS A 11 10.46 3.83 8.13
C HIS A 11 9.83 3.16 9.34
N ASP A 12 10.65 2.52 10.18
CA ASP A 12 10.22 1.79 11.38
C ASP A 12 9.32 2.62 12.29
N LYS A 13 9.74 3.85 12.60
CA LYS A 13 8.97 4.77 13.44
C LYS A 13 7.57 5.05 12.90
N ARG A 14 7.39 5.16 11.58
CA ARG A 14 6.06 5.41 10.98
C ARG A 14 5.18 4.18 11.02
N MET A 15 5.77 2.98 10.94
CA MET A 15 5.04 1.73 11.04
C MET A 15 4.54 1.47 12.46
N GLU A 16 5.36 1.76 13.46
CA GLU A 16 4.97 1.70 14.88
C GLU A 16 3.81 2.66 15.20
N ILE A 17 3.86 3.89 14.65
CA ILE A 17 2.74 4.83 14.76
C ILE A 17 1.50 4.25 14.08
N ALA A 18 1.62 3.67 12.88
CA ALA A 18 0.50 3.12 12.14
C ALA A 18 -0.26 2.04 12.92
N THR A 19 0.46 1.11 13.56
CA THR A 19 -0.17 0.09 14.40
C THR A 19 -0.79 0.69 15.67
N THR A 20 -0.15 1.69 16.27
CA THR A 20 -0.66 2.40 17.47
C THR A 20 -1.99 3.11 17.19
N ILE A 21 -2.18 3.64 15.98
CA ILE A 21 -3.41 4.35 15.58
C ILE A 21 -4.48 3.45 14.93
N GLY A 22 -4.25 2.12 14.89
CA GLY A 22 -5.27 1.15 14.49
C GLY A 22 -5.10 0.52 13.10
N ALA A 23 -3.92 0.57 12.49
CA ALA A 23 -3.63 -0.32 11.36
C ALA A 23 -3.47 -1.76 11.85
N ASP A 24 -4.13 -2.73 11.20
CA ASP A 24 -4.04 -4.14 11.55
C ASP A 24 -2.63 -4.70 11.33
N ARG A 25 -1.94 -4.21 10.28
CA ARG A 25 -0.55 -4.57 9.98
C ARG A 25 0.21 -3.38 9.42
N ALA A 26 1.50 -3.32 9.75
CA ALA A 26 2.45 -2.42 9.12
C ALA A 26 3.68 -3.22 8.66
N MET A 27 4.10 -3.02 7.41
CA MET A 27 5.05 -3.90 6.73
C MET A 27 6.09 -3.08 5.99
N LYS A 28 7.34 -3.54 6.02
CA LYS A 28 8.40 -2.94 5.21
C LYS A 28 8.18 -3.24 3.74
N TYR A 29 8.44 -2.25 2.91
CA TYR A 29 8.66 -2.46 1.49
C TYR A 29 10.04 -3.05 1.27
N ASP A 30 10.07 -4.36 1.08
CA ASP A 30 11.23 -5.16 0.70
C ASP A 30 10.82 -6.20 -0.36
N GLN A 31 11.71 -7.12 -0.70
CA GLN A 31 11.44 -8.16 -1.70
C GLN A 31 10.31 -9.13 -1.30
N GLY A 32 10.03 -9.29 0.01
CA GLY A 32 9.00 -10.21 0.51
C GLY A 32 7.60 -9.60 0.60
N ALA A 33 7.50 -8.27 0.51
CA ALA A 33 6.22 -7.57 0.64
C ALA A 33 5.18 -8.01 -0.41
N GLU A 34 5.61 -8.29 -1.64
CA GLU A 34 4.71 -8.67 -2.72
C GLU A 34 4.04 -10.03 -2.51
N GLU A 35 4.83 -11.05 -2.16
CA GLU A 35 4.32 -12.40 -1.88
C GLU A 35 3.35 -12.38 -0.70
N MET A 36 3.74 -11.71 0.38
CA MET A 36 2.90 -11.60 1.58
C MET A 36 1.56 -10.90 1.29
N LEU A 37 1.57 -9.81 0.51
CA LEU A 37 0.35 -9.08 0.15
C LEU A 37 -0.53 -9.86 -0.82
N SER A 38 0.08 -10.62 -1.72
CA SER A 38 -0.64 -11.56 -2.57
C SER A 38 -1.36 -12.62 -1.73
N ASP A 39 -0.67 -13.25 -0.77
CA ASP A 39 -1.25 -14.27 0.11
C ASP A 39 -2.42 -13.72 0.94
N ILE A 40 -2.26 -12.53 1.52
CA ILE A 40 -3.30 -11.84 2.30
C ILE A 40 -4.57 -11.61 1.49
N THR A 41 -4.43 -11.34 0.18
CA THR A 41 -5.56 -11.02 -0.70
C THR A 41 -5.99 -12.20 -1.58
N SER A 42 -5.35 -13.37 -1.42
CA SER A 42 -5.49 -14.53 -2.30
C SER A 42 -5.29 -14.16 -3.78
N GLY A 43 -4.29 -13.32 -4.05
CA GLY A 43 -3.93 -12.82 -5.38
C GLY A 43 -4.91 -11.81 -5.99
N ARG A 44 -5.99 -11.43 -5.29
CA ARG A 44 -7.00 -10.51 -5.85
C ARG A 44 -6.59 -9.05 -5.79
N GLY A 45 -5.69 -8.69 -4.87
CA GLY A 45 -5.43 -7.29 -4.52
C GLY A 45 -6.45 -6.72 -3.53
N PHE A 46 -6.26 -5.45 -3.18
CA PHE A 46 -7.03 -4.70 -2.20
C PHE A 46 -8.22 -3.99 -2.84
N ASP A 47 -9.31 -3.87 -2.08
CA ASP A 47 -10.50 -3.10 -2.44
C ASP A 47 -10.18 -1.62 -2.70
N VAL A 48 -9.35 -1.06 -1.83
CA VAL A 48 -8.95 0.35 -1.85
C VAL A 48 -7.45 0.43 -1.58
N VAL A 49 -6.73 1.18 -2.42
CA VAL A 49 -5.31 1.50 -2.22
C VAL A 49 -5.13 3.00 -2.17
N LEU A 50 -4.39 3.44 -1.16
CA LEU A 50 -4.09 4.84 -0.89
C LEU A 50 -2.59 5.05 -1.12
N GLU A 51 -2.22 5.74 -2.20
CA GLU A 51 -0.82 6.04 -2.54
C GLU A 51 -0.43 7.40 -1.94
N MET A 52 0.53 7.39 -1.00
CA MET A 52 0.94 8.58 -0.22
C MET A 52 2.42 8.97 -0.41
N ALA A 53 3.20 8.17 -1.14
CA ALA A 53 4.65 8.34 -1.24
C ALA A 53 5.05 9.28 -2.39
N GLY A 54 4.28 9.34 -3.47
CA GLY A 54 4.52 10.19 -4.63
C GLY A 54 5.66 9.71 -5.54
N THR A 55 6.14 8.47 -5.35
CA THR A 55 7.18 7.89 -6.21
C THR A 55 6.54 7.08 -7.34
N THR A 56 7.20 7.04 -8.49
CA THR A 56 6.77 6.23 -9.64
C THR A 56 6.57 4.76 -9.27
N ASP A 57 7.47 4.20 -8.45
CA ASP A 57 7.36 2.82 -8.00
C ASP A 57 6.14 2.60 -7.11
N ALA A 58 5.85 3.55 -6.21
CA ALA A 58 4.68 3.46 -5.33
C ALA A 58 3.37 3.51 -6.12
N VAL A 59 3.28 4.34 -7.15
CA VAL A 59 2.09 4.37 -8.02
C VAL A 59 1.91 3.06 -8.78
N LYS A 60 2.97 2.55 -9.42
CA LYS A 60 2.91 1.28 -10.14
C LYS A 60 2.47 0.13 -9.24
N LEU A 61 3.01 0.12 -8.02
CA LEU A 61 2.67 -0.87 -7.00
C LEU A 61 1.21 -0.72 -6.54
N ALA A 62 0.77 0.51 -6.31
CA ALA A 62 -0.61 0.81 -5.91
C ALA A 62 -1.62 0.39 -6.99
N LEU A 63 -1.32 0.63 -8.26
CA LEU A 63 -2.12 0.15 -9.38
C LEU A 63 -2.16 -1.38 -9.43
N LYS A 64 -1.00 -2.04 -9.33
CA LYS A 64 -0.88 -3.50 -9.35
C LYS A 64 -1.68 -4.17 -8.23
N TRP A 65 -1.69 -3.58 -7.03
CA TRP A 65 -2.38 -4.13 -5.88
C TRP A 65 -3.82 -3.67 -5.72
N THR A 66 -4.29 -2.76 -6.57
CA THR A 66 -5.72 -2.45 -6.60
C THR A 66 -6.42 -3.57 -7.36
N ARG A 67 -7.41 -4.21 -6.74
CA ARG A 67 -8.16 -5.27 -7.41
C ARG A 67 -8.91 -4.73 -8.62
N ILE A 68 -9.29 -5.61 -9.54
CA ILE A 68 -10.21 -5.26 -10.64
C ILE A 68 -11.52 -4.71 -10.05
N GLY A 69 -11.92 -3.53 -10.51
CA GLY A 69 -13.07 -2.78 -9.99
C GLY A 69 -12.84 -2.11 -8.63
N GLY A 70 -11.62 -2.16 -8.08
CA GLY A 70 -11.22 -1.45 -6.87
C GLY A 70 -10.94 0.02 -7.11
N ARG A 71 -10.61 0.74 -6.04
CA ARG A 71 -10.26 2.17 -6.09
C ARG A 71 -8.81 2.40 -5.67
N MET A 72 -8.05 3.04 -6.55
CA MET A 72 -6.76 3.63 -6.21
C MET A 72 -6.94 5.14 -6.05
N SER A 73 -6.40 5.73 -4.98
CA SER A 73 -6.33 7.18 -4.80
C SER A 73 -4.87 7.62 -4.66
N ALA A 74 -4.42 8.46 -5.60
CA ALA A 74 -3.08 9.04 -5.59
C ALA A 74 -3.09 10.37 -4.85
N PHE A 75 -2.57 10.39 -3.62
CA PHE A 75 -2.38 11.60 -2.83
C PHE A 75 -0.92 12.07 -2.80
N GLY A 76 0.03 11.19 -3.13
CA GLY A 76 1.44 11.55 -3.24
C GLY A 76 1.66 12.65 -4.27
N ILE A 77 2.51 13.64 -3.95
CA ILE A 77 2.91 14.68 -4.90
C ILE A 77 4.05 14.13 -5.76
N HIS A 78 3.83 14.10 -7.06
CA HIS A 78 4.76 13.55 -8.03
C HIS A 78 5.66 14.65 -8.59
N GLY A 79 6.97 14.52 -8.39
CA GLY A 79 7.95 15.46 -8.95
C GLY A 79 8.26 15.22 -10.44
N LYS A 80 7.83 14.10 -11.00
CA LYS A 80 8.07 13.68 -12.39
C LYS A 80 6.86 12.91 -12.94
N PRO A 81 6.62 12.93 -14.27
CA PRO A 81 5.63 12.05 -14.89
C PRO A 81 5.91 10.57 -14.56
N PHE A 82 4.84 9.80 -14.36
CA PHE A 82 4.91 8.37 -14.03
C PHE A 82 4.11 7.48 -15.00
N VAL A 83 3.73 8.05 -16.16
CA VAL A 83 3.14 7.38 -17.32
C VAL A 83 4.12 7.36 -18.48
#